data_AF-A0A550BXD4-F1
#
_entry.id   AF-A0A550BXD4-F1
#
_cell.length_a   1.000
_cell.length_b   1.000
_cell.length_c   1.000
_cell.angle_alpha   90.00
_cell.angle_beta   90.00
_cell.angle_gamma   90.00
#
_symmetry.space_group_name_H-M   'P 1'
#
loop_
_entity.id
_entity.type
_entity.pdbx_description
1 polymer ?
#
loop_
_entity_poly.entity_id
_entity_poly.type
_entity_poly.pdbx_seq_one_letter_code
_entity_poly.pdbx_strand_id
1 'polypeptide(L)' 'LGNVKVQVFEMQEAGVELTNLDIILAITMGLPASYDSLIISLNDTALNQLTLDQLTLDYVIGCLLNEETR' A
#
# COMPACT_ATOMS: atom_id res chain seq x y z
N LEU A 1 0.92 5.89 -8.23
CA LEU A 1 0.83 4.42 -8.07
C LEU A 1 1.57 3.60 -9.14
N GLY A 2 1.51 3.97 -10.43
CA GLY A 2 2.15 3.18 -11.51
C GLY A 2 3.64 2.87 -11.33
N ASN A 3 4.44 3.86 -10.89
CA ASN A 3 5.89 3.68 -10.70
C ASN A 3 6.26 2.67 -9.61
N VAL A 4 5.48 2.57 -8.52
CA VAL A 4 5.77 1.62 -7.44
C VAL A 4 5.50 0.19 -7.90
N LYS A 5 4.46 -0.04 -8.70
CA LYS A 5 4.20 -1.36 -9.30
C LYS A 5 5.33 -1.81 -10.22
N VAL A 6 5.89 -0.90 -11.02
CA VAL A 6 7.03 -1.19 -11.90
C VAL A 6 8.27 -1.55 -11.08
N GLN A 7 8.59 -0.79 -10.03
CA GLN A 7 9.74 -1.11 -9.16
C GLN A 7 9.59 -2.44 -8.43
N VAL A 8 8.39 -2.75 -7.93
CA VAL A 8 8.11 -4.04 -7.29
C VAL A 8 8.31 -5.18 -8.26
N PHE A 9 7.83 -5.03 -9.50
CA PHE A 9 8.00 -6.02 -10.56
C PHE A 9 9.48 -6.24 -10.90
N GLU A 10 10.26 -5.16 -11.06
CA GLU A 10 11.70 -5.22 -11.34
C GLU A 10 12.48 -5.89 -10.19
N MET A 11 12.11 -5.61 -8.93
CA MET A 11 12.73 -6.23 -7.75
C MET A 11 12.41 -7.72 -7.64
N GLN A 12 11.17 -8.12 -7.94
CA GLN A 12 10.77 -9.53 -7.96
C GLN A 12 11.48 -10.30 -9.08
N GLU A 13 11.62 -9.71 -10.27
CA GLU A 13 12.42 -10.28 -11.38
C GLU A 13 13.91 -10.42 -11.01
N ALA A 14 14.43 -9.51 -10.17
CA ALA A 14 15.78 -9.60 -9.62
C ALA A 14 15.93 -10.61 -8.47
N GLY A 15 14.87 -11.35 -8.11
CA GLY A 15 14.88 -12.37 -7.06
C GLY A 15 14.72 -11.81 -5.64
N VAL A 16 14.29 -10.56 -5.49
CA VAL A 16 13.96 -9.98 -4.19
C VAL A 16 12.53 -10.38 -3.83
N GLU A 17 12.37 -11.16 -2.76
CA GLU A 17 11.06 -11.44 -2.19
C GLU A 17 10.55 -10.20 -1.45
N LEU A 18 9.47 -9.61 -1.96
CA LEU A 18 8.76 -8.51 -1.32
C LEU A 18 7.42 -9.03 -0.80
N THR A 19 7.12 -8.74 0.45
CA THR A 19 5.80 -9.02 1.01
C THR A 19 4.81 -7.92 0.59
N ASN A 20 3.51 -8.22 0.65
CA ASN A 20 2.47 -7.21 0.44
C ASN A 20 2.66 -6.01 1.38
N LEU A 21 3.17 -6.25 2.59
CA LEU A 21 3.40 -5.20 3.59
C LEU A 21 4.53 -4.26 3.17
N ASP A 22 5.63 -4.79 2.63
CA ASP A 22 6.74 -3.98 2.12
C ASP A 22 6.28 -3.05 0.99
N ILE A 23 5.44 -3.57 0.10
CA ILE A 23 4.87 -2.80 -1.01
C ILE A 23 3.92 -1.72 -0.50
N ILE A 24 3.01 -2.06 0.43
CA ILE A 24 2.06 -1.12 1.04
C ILE A 24 2.82 0.00 1.77
N LEU A 25 3.88 -0.33 2.49
CA LEU A 25 4.73 0.64 3.17
C LEU A 25 5.41 1.57 2.15
N ALA A 26 6.01 1.03 1.09
CA ALA A 26 6.64 1.81 0.03
C ALA A 26 5.67 2.77 -0.66
N ILE A 27 4.43 2.33 -0.90
CA ILE A 27 3.37 3.19 -1.46
C ILE A 27 3.03 4.31 -0.48
N THR A 28 2.72 3.98 0.77
CA THR A 28 2.23 4.95 1.77
C THR A 28 3.28 5.98 2.18
N MET A 29 4.56 5.61 2.22
CA MET A 29 5.67 6.56 2.46
C MET A 29 5.87 7.56 1.30
N GLY A 30 5.47 7.20 0.08
CA GLY A 30 5.60 8.05 -1.10
C GLY A 30 4.42 8.99 -1.34
N LEU A 31 3.39 8.95 -0.51
CA LEU A 31 2.18 9.76 -0.69
C LEU A 31 2.35 11.18 -0.11
N PRO A 32 1.69 12.19 -0.70
CA PRO A 32 1.60 13.52 -0.11
C PRO A 32 0.83 13.48 1.22
N ALA A 33 1.09 14.47 2.09
CA ALA A 33 0.42 14.62 3.39
C ALA A 33 -1.12 14.72 3.32
N SER A 34 -1.69 15.02 2.15
CA SER A 34 -3.15 14.98 1.93
C SER A 34 -3.76 13.59 2.17
N TYR A 35 -2.95 12.53 2.10
CA TYR A 35 -3.37 11.15 2.34
C TYR A 35 -3.14 10.69 3.80
N ASP A 36 -2.61 11.53 4.69
CA ASP A 36 -2.29 11.15 6.08
C ASP A 36 -3.50 10.56 6.83
N SER A 37 -4.68 11.14 6.63
CA SER A 37 -5.91 10.62 7.25
C SER A 37 -6.24 9.22 6.78
N LEU A 38 -6.06 8.93 5.48
CA LEU A 38 -6.28 7.61 4.92
C LEU A 38 -5.23 6.61 5.42
N ILE A 39 -3.97 7.02 5.49
CA ILE A 39 -2.85 6.18 5.99
C ILE A 39 -3.10 5.80 7.46
N ILE A 40 -3.53 6.75 8.29
CA ILE A 40 -3.89 6.49 9.69
C ILE A 40 -5.05 5.49 9.78
N SER A 41 -6.10 5.67 8.98
CA SER A 41 -7.24 4.74 8.95
C SER A 41 -6.85 3.34 8.47
N LEU A 42 -5.98 3.23 7.47
CA LEU A 42 -5.47 1.94 6.99
C LEU A 42 -4.63 1.23 8.06
N ASN A 43 -3.77 1.98 8.78
CA ASN A 43 -2.98 1.44 9.88
C ASN A 43 -3.86 0.94 11.03
N ASP A 44 -4.89 1.70 11.40
CA ASP A 44 -5.85 1.31 12.45
C ASP A 44 -6.67 0.06 12.05
N THR A 45 -7.05 -0.05 10.77
CA THR A 45 -7.77 -1.22 10.23
C THR A 45 -6.88 -2.46 10.20
N ALA A 46 -5.60 -2.29 9.83
CA ALA A 46 -4.60 -3.36 9.83
C ALA A 46 -4.25 -3.84 11.25
N LEU A 47 -4.30 -2.97 12.25
CA LEU A 47 -4.00 -3.33 13.65
C LEU A 47 -5.18 -4.02 14.34
N ASN A 48 -6.42 -3.63 14.02
CA ASN A 48 -7.60 -4.01 14.80
C ASN A 48 -8.55 -5.00 14.12
N GLN A 49 -8.56 -5.13 12.79
CA GLN A 49 -9.65 -5.82 12.08
C GLN A 49 -9.18 -6.85 11.05
N LEU A 50 -8.05 -6.61 10.39
CA LEU A 50 -7.48 -7.53 9.43
C LEU A 50 -6.26 -8.16 10.08
N THR A 51 -6.18 -9.50 10.10
CA THR A 51 -4.87 -10.15 10.31
C THR A 51 -3.91 -9.55 9.28
N LEU A 52 -2.67 -9.23 9.63
CA LEU A 52 -1.72 -8.54 8.74
C LEU A 52 -1.62 -9.20 7.34
N ASP A 53 -1.88 -10.51 7.25
CA ASP A 53 -1.99 -11.32 6.02
C ASP A 53 -3.21 -11.00 5.12
N GLN A 54 -4.25 -10.37 5.65
CA GLN A 54 -5.47 -9.99 4.93
C GLN A 54 -5.45 -8.54 4.43
N LEU A 55 -4.46 -7.74 4.84
CA LEU A 55 -4.23 -6.42 4.24
C LEU A 55 -3.61 -6.65 2.84
N THR A 56 -4.47 -6.84 1.85
CA THR A 56 -4.03 -7.08 0.48
C THR A 56 -3.65 -5.77 -0.19
N LEU A 57 -2.68 -5.86 -1.11
CA LEU A 57 -2.26 -4.73 -1.94
C LEU A 57 -3.45 -4.14 -2.73
N ASP A 58 -4.35 -4.99 -3.21
CA ASP A 58 -5.53 -4.56 -3.97
C ASP A 58 -6.50 -3.71 -3.14
N TYR A 59 -6.71 -4.04 -1.87
CA TYR A 59 -7.56 -3.25 -0.98
C TYR A 59 -6.97 -1.84 -0.78
N VAL A 60 -5.68 -1.75 -0.49
CA VAL A 60 -4.98 -0.47 -0.31
C VAL A 60 -5.01 0.38 -1.57
N ILE A 61 -4.78 -0.24 -2.75
CA ILE A 61 -4.90 0.46 -4.03
C ILE A 61 -6.32 0.99 -4.24
N GLY A 62 -7.35 0.19 -3.94
CA GLY A 62 -8.75 0.62 -4.04
C GLY A 62 -9.06 1.83 -3.16
N CYS A 63 -8.60 1.83 -1.91
CA CYS A 63 -8.72 2.96 -1.00
C CYS A 63 -8.02 4.22 -1.53
N LEU A 64 -6.81 4.07 -2.07
CA LEU A 64 -6.04 5.20 -2.62
C LEU A 64 -6.70 5.82 -3.85
N LEU A 65 -7.21 5.00 -4.76
CA LEU A 65 -7.94 5.47 -5.94
C LEU A 65 -9.24 6.20 -5.56
N ASN A 66 -9.93 5.72 -4.53
CA ASN A 66 -11.14 6.35 -4.04
C ASN A 66 -10.86 7.71 -3.37
N GLU A 67 -9.74 7.86 -2.66
CA GLU A 67 -9.35 9.14 -2.08
C GLU A 67 -8.84 10.14 -3.15
N GLU A 68 -8.19 9.66 -4.22
CA GLU A 68 -7.77 10.50 -5.35
C GLU A 68 -8.94 11.05 -6.19
N THR A 69 -10.09 10.38 -6.16
CA THR A 69 -11.30 10.81 -6.89
C THR A 69 -12.22 11.72 -6.09
N ARG A 70 -11.87 12.04 -4.83
CA ARG A 70 -12.66 12.85 -3.90
C ARG A 70 -12.23 14.32 -3.91
#